data_AF-A0A7S0WI54-F1
#
_entry.id   AF-A0A7S0WI54-F1
#
_cell.length_a   1.000
_cell.length_b   1.000
_cell.length_c   1.000
_cell.angle_alpha   90.00
_cell.angle_beta   90.00
_cell.angle_gamma   90.00
#
_symmetry.space_group_name_H-M   'P 1'
#
loop_
_entity.id
_entity.type
_entity.pdbx_description
1 polymer ?
#
loop_
_entity_poly.entity_id
_entity_poly.type
_entity_poly.pdbx_seq_one_letter_code
_entity_poly.pdbx_strand_id
1 'polypeptide(L)'
;LGWMVAQETTTAPFVEEEVCENVLPALGLRMDGMAQVSKVIRGGIVADQVGYGKTAISIGVILANQLKFPTPQQAKVAAPVAAIPTKATLVIAPSQLLRQWP
;
A
#
# COMPACT_ATOMS: atom_id res chain seq x y z
N LEU A 1 5.89 -10.25 12.60
CA LEU A 1 4.63 -9.49 12.81
C LEU A 1 4.86 -8.01 13.14
N GLY A 2 5.72 -7.67 14.11
CA GLY A 2 5.93 -6.27 14.55
C GLY A 2 6.24 -5.26 13.43
N TRP A 3 7.02 -5.66 12.43
CA TRP A 3 7.28 -4.81 11.25
C TRP A 3 5.99 -4.45 10.50
N MET A 4 5.09 -5.41 10.22
CA MET A 4 3.85 -5.16 9.49
C MET A 4 2.94 -4.19 10.25
N VAL A 5 2.82 -4.36 11.58
CA VAL A 5 2.05 -3.44 12.43
C VAL A 5 2.64 -2.03 12.42
N ALA A 6 3.97 -1.91 12.42
CA ALA A 6 4.63 -0.61 12.32
C ALA A 6 4.35 0.05 10.95
N GLN A 7 4.32 -0.73 9.87
CA GLN A 7 3.96 -0.21 8.54
C GLN A 7 2.49 0.22 8.45
N GLU A 8 1.56 -0.46 9.11
CA GLU A 8 0.15 -0.07 9.09
C GLU A 8 -0.14 1.18 9.93
N THR A 9 0.63 1.40 11.00
CA THR A 9 0.43 2.52 11.93
C THR A 9 1.34 3.72 11.65
N THR A 10 2.23 3.60 10.67
CA THR A 10 3.17 4.67 10.32
C THR A 10 2.44 5.95 9.90
N THR A 11 3.03 7.08 10.31
CA THR A 11 2.69 8.43 9.86
C THR A 11 3.84 9.07 9.09
N ALA A 12 4.96 8.36 8.94
CA ALA A 12 6.08 8.83 8.17
C ALA A 12 5.69 8.89 6.68
N PRO A 13 5.97 9.99 5.98
CA PRO A 13 5.71 10.07 4.55
C PRO A 13 6.68 9.18 3.76
N PHE A 14 6.17 8.56 2.72
CA PHE A 14 6.91 7.95 1.63
C PHE A 14 7.04 8.97 0.48
N VAL A 15 8.23 9.10 -0.07
CA VAL A 15 8.48 9.96 -1.23
C VAL A 15 8.37 9.10 -2.48
N GLU A 16 7.28 9.27 -3.22
CA GLU A 16 7.12 8.74 -4.57
C GLU A 16 8.01 9.56 -5.51
N GLU A 17 8.88 8.88 -6.26
CA GLU A 17 9.80 9.50 -7.22
C GLU A 17 9.61 8.87 -8.60
N GLU A 18 9.50 9.73 -9.62
CA GLU A 18 9.52 9.34 -11.03
C GLU A 18 10.64 10.09 -11.73
N VAL A 19 11.56 9.34 -12.33
CA VAL A 19 12.67 9.87 -13.12
C VAL A 19 12.46 9.48 -14.58
N CYS A 20 12.44 10.49 -15.45
CA CYS A 20 12.26 10.33 -16.88
C CYS A 20 13.44 10.96 -17.60
N GLU A 21 13.95 10.25 -18.60
CA GLU A 21 15.07 10.71 -19.40
C GLU A 21 14.63 10.87 -20.85
N ASN A 22 15.02 11.98 -21.47
CA ASN A 22 14.72 12.23 -22.87
C ASN A 22 15.90 12.88 -23.59
N VAL A 23 16.10 12.47 -24.84
CA VAL A 23 17.07 13.10 -25.74
C VAL A 23 16.31 14.11 -26.59
N LEU A 24 16.80 15.34 -26.69
CA LEU A 24 16.32 16.32 -27.68
C LEU A 24 17.30 16.34 -28.87
N PRO A 25 17.02 15.62 -29.97
CA PRO A 25 17.95 15.51 -31.08
C PRO A 25 18.27 16.86 -31.73
N ALA A 26 17.30 17.77 -31.76
CA ALA A 26 17.47 19.12 -32.32
C ALA A 26 18.51 19.98 -31.57
N LEU A 27 18.81 19.65 -30.31
CA LEU A 27 19.77 20.37 -29.48
C LEU A 27 21.02 19.53 -29.15
N GLY A 28 21.04 18.24 -29.52
CA GLY A 28 22.11 17.32 -29.13
C GLY A 28 22.23 17.12 -27.62
N LEU A 29 21.15 17.37 -26.85
CA LEU A 29 21.14 17.31 -25.39
C LEU A 29 20.39 16.07 -24.89
N ARG A 30 20.84 15.56 -23.74
CA ARG A 30 20.15 14.55 -22.91
C ARG A 30 19.66 15.25 -21.65
N MET A 31 18.38 15.10 -21.35
CA MET A 31 17.72 15.76 -20.21
C MET A 31 17.12 14.73 -19.28
N ASP A 32 17.35 14.92 -17.99
CA ASP A 32 16.70 14.16 -16.92
C ASP A 32 15.66 15.05 -16.24
N GLY A 33 14.42 14.56 -16.18
CA GLY A 33 13.34 15.13 -15.40
C GLY A 33 13.08 14.27 -14.17
N MET A 34 12.97 14.89 -13.00
CA MET A 34 12.61 14.22 -11.76
C MET A 34 11.38 14.88 -11.15
N ALA A 35 10.36 14.08 -10.87
CA ALA A 35 9.17 14.48 -10.12
C ALA A 35 9.12 13.72 -8.79
N GLN A 36 8.87 14.42 -7.69
CA GLN A 36 8.73 13.84 -6.36
C GLN A 36 7.43 14.27 -5.70
N VAL A 37 6.73 13.33 -5.05
CA VAL A 37 5.52 13.59 -4.27
C VAL A 37 5.60 12.87 -2.93
N SER A 38 5.41 13.62 -1.84
CA SER A 38 5.41 13.07 -0.48
C SER A 38 3.99 12.65 -0.06
N LYS A 39 3.78 11.38 0.26
CA LYS A 39 2.49 10.82 0.69
C LYS A 39 2.67 9.86 1.86
N VAL A 40 1.74 9.86 2.81
CA VAL A 40 1.70 8.82 3.85
C VAL A 40 1.09 7.56 3.24
N ILE A 41 1.92 6.54 3.05
CA ILE A 41 1.51 5.21 2.58
C ILE A 41 1.62 4.24 3.76
N ARG A 42 0.60 3.41 3.94
CA ARG A 42 0.53 2.40 5.01
C ARG A 42 0.60 1.00 4.42
N GLY A 43 1.16 0.08 5.20
CA GLY A 43 1.37 -1.31 4.78
C GLY A 43 2.65 -1.49 3.98
N GLY A 44 2.77 -2.60 3.28
CA GLY A 44 3.98 -2.93 2.51
C GLY A 44 3.92 -4.30 1.88
N ILE A 45 5.02 -4.69 1.23
CA ILE A 45 5.14 -5.97 0.53
C ILE A 45 5.87 -6.97 1.43
N VAL A 46 5.21 -8.07 1.76
CA VAL A 46 5.85 -9.20 2.46
C VAL A 46 6.34 -10.21 1.43
N ALA A 47 7.61 -10.08 1.05
CA ALA A 47 8.26 -10.89 0.02
C ALA A 47 9.05 -12.09 0.61
N ASP A 48 8.56 -12.68 1.70
CA ASP A 48 9.19 -13.85 2.30
C ASP A 48 9.08 -15.09 1.41
N GLN A 49 9.99 -16.05 1.61
CA GLN A 49 9.97 -17.32 0.88
C GLN A 49 8.66 -18.10 1.07
N VAL A 50 8.38 -19.03 0.15
CA VAL A 50 7.24 -19.95 0.28
C VAL A 50 7.39 -20.76 1.57
N GLY A 51 6.30 -20.93 2.32
CA GLY A 51 6.30 -21.67 3.60
C GLY A 51 6.55 -20.83 4.85
N TYR A 52 6.98 -19.56 4.76
CA TYR A 52 7.22 -18.68 5.92
C TYR A 52 5.95 -18.19 6.65
N GLY A 53 4.78 -18.74 6.33
CA GLY A 53 3.54 -18.41 7.03
C GLY A 53 2.95 -17.03 6.69
N LYS A 54 3.16 -16.52 5.48
CA LYS A 54 2.59 -15.23 5.00
C LYS A 54 1.10 -15.08 5.31
N THR A 55 0.30 -16.12 5.08
CA THR A 55 -1.14 -16.12 5.42
C THR A 55 -1.37 -15.94 6.92
N ALA A 56 -0.66 -16.70 7.76
CA ALA A 56 -0.81 -16.64 9.21
C ALA A 56 -0.41 -15.27 9.77
N ILE A 57 0.68 -14.68 9.28
CA ILE A 57 1.10 -13.34 9.72
C ILE A 57 0.16 -12.25 9.20
N SER A 58 -0.42 -12.37 8.00
CA SER A 58 -1.47 -11.46 7.52
C SER A 58 -2.72 -11.50 8.40
N ILE A 59 -3.20 -12.70 8.75
CA ILE A 59 -4.32 -12.86 9.69
C ILE A 59 -3.97 -12.26 11.05
N GLY A 60 -2.76 -12.52 11.55
CA GLY A 60 -2.31 -11.98 12.83
C GLY A 60 -2.30 -10.45 12.87
N VAL A 61 -1.95 -9.79 11.76
CA VAL A 61 -2.01 -8.32 11.65
C VAL A 61 -3.45 -7.81 11.61
N ILE A 62 -4.34 -8.47 10.86
CA ILE A 62 -5.78 -8.15 10.87
C ILE A 62 -6.34 -8.24 12.29
N LEU A 63 -6.03 -9.33 13.01
CA LEU A 63 -6.48 -9.55 14.39
C LEU A 63 -5.84 -8.59 15.40
N ALA A 64 -4.63 -8.10 15.15
CA ALA A 64 -4.00 -7.09 16.00
C ALA A 64 -4.82 -5.79 16.06
N ASN A 65 -5.64 -5.51 15.03
CA ASN A 65 -6.65 -4.45 14.99
C ASN A 65 -6.16 -3.09 15.51
N GLN A 66 -4.94 -2.70 15.11
CA GLN A 66 -4.29 -1.48 15.57
C GLN A 66 -4.77 -0.22 14.82
N LEU A 67 -5.55 -0.39 13.75
CA LEU A 67 -6.06 0.70 12.94
C LEU A 67 -7.32 1.31 13.57
N LYS A 68 -7.29 2.63 13.79
CA LYS A 68 -8.48 3.37 14.20
C LYS A 68 -9.45 3.51 13.03
N PHE A 69 -10.74 3.33 13.29
CA PHE A 69 -11.77 3.58 12.29
C PHE A 69 -11.73 5.05 11.84
N PRO A 70 -11.78 5.33 10.52
CA PRO A 70 -11.59 6.69 10.01
C PRO A 70 -12.75 7.61 10.40
N THR A 71 -12.44 8.90 10.61
CA THR A 71 -13.47 9.94 10.72
C THR A 71 -14.15 10.17 9.37
N PRO A 72 -15.35 10.78 9.31
CA PRO A 72 -16.01 11.11 8.04
C PRO A 72 -15.14 11.95 7.10
N GLN A 73 -14.25 12.78 7.62
CA GLN A 73 -13.30 13.56 6.81
C GLN A 73 -12.18 12.68 6.23
N GLN A 74 -11.63 11.76 7.03
CA GLN A 74 -10.59 10.82 6.59
C GLN A 74 -11.12 9.77 5.61
N ALA A 75 -12.41 9.45 5.72
CA ALA A 75 -13.12 8.54 4.84
C ALA A 75 -13.53 9.15 3.49
N LYS A 76 -13.33 10.47 3.29
CA LYS A 76 -13.71 11.11 2.03
C LYS A 76 -12.87 10.53 0.89
N VAL A 77 -13.56 10.08 -0.16
CA VAL A 77 -12.95 9.65 -1.41
C VAL A 77 -13.22 10.71 -2.48
N ALA A 78 -12.30 10.87 -3.42
CA ALA A 78 -12.48 11.79 -4.54
C ALA A 78 -13.65 11.38 -5.42
N ALA A 79 -14.43 12.37 -5.89
CA ALA A 79 -15.49 12.14 -6.86
C ALA A 79 -14.91 11.53 -8.16
N PRO A 80 -15.67 10.67 -8.88
CA PRO A 80 -17.09 10.33 -8.67
C PRO A 80 -17.32 9.15 -7.72
N VAL A 81 -16.29 8.67 -7.01
CA VAL A 81 -16.39 7.46 -6.20
C VAL A 81 -17.14 7.74 -4.90
N ALA A 82 -18.26 7.05 -4.69
CA ALA A 82 -18.93 6.97 -3.41
C ALA A 82 -18.47 5.70 -2.68
N ALA A 83 -17.87 5.85 -1.50
CA ALA A 83 -17.40 4.73 -0.68
C ALA A 83 -17.97 4.83 0.74
N ILE A 84 -18.33 3.68 1.31
CA ILE A 84 -18.78 3.55 2.69
C ILE A 84 -17.64 2.90 3.49
N PRO A 85 -17.13 3.54 4.56
CA PRO A 85 -16.11 2.95 5.41
C PRO A 85 -16.61 1.67 6.07
N THR A 86 -15.80 0.62 6.03
CA THR A 86 -16.09 -0.68 6.66
C THR A 86 -14.99 -1.06 7.64
N LYS A 87 -15.36 -1.87 8.65
CA LYS A 87 -14.41 -2.51 9.56
C LYS A 87 -13.88 -3.84 9.01
N ALA A 88 -14.36 -4.27 7.85
CA ALA A 88 -13.91 -5.49 7.19
C ALA A 88 -12.56 -5.29 6.49
N THR A 89 -11.72 -6.32 6.49
CA THR A 89 -10.52 -6.40 5.65
C THR A 89 -10.84 -7.21 4.40
N LEU A 90 -10.60 -6.64 3.22
CA LEU A 90 -10.73 -7.35 1.95
C LEU A 90 -9.47 -8.17 1.69
N VAL A 91 -9.63 -9.48 1.50
CA VAL A 91 -8.56 -10.39 1.08
C VAL A 91 -8.85 -10.84 -0.35
N ILE A 92 -7.88 -10.67 -1.24
CA ILE A 92 -7.94 -11.12 -2.63
C ILE A 92 -6.85 -12.18 -2.82
N ALA A 93 -7.25 -13.37 -3.28
CA ALA A 93 -6.34 -14.47 -3.56
C ALA A 93 -6.83 -15.28 -4.78
N PRO A 94 -5.94 -16.04 -5.47
CA PRO A 94 -6.33 -17.02 -6.46
C PRO A 94 -7.42 -17.97 -5.94
N SER A 95 -8.36 -18.37 -6.80
CA SER A 95 -9.53 -19.16 -6.40
C SER A 95 -9.17 -20.47 -5.71
N GLN A 96 -8.06 -21.11 -6.10
CA GLN A 96 -7.58 -22.35 -5.46
C GLN A 96 -7.12 -22.14 -4.01
N LEU A 97 -6.66 -20.94 -3.66
CA LEU A 97 -6.17 -20.61 -2.31
C LEU A 97 -7.28 -20.13 -1.38
N LEU A 98 -8.42 -19.67 -1.91
CA LEU A 98 -9.52 -19.18 -1.07
C LEU A 98 -10.05 -20.23 -0.10
N ARG A 99 -9.99 -21.53 -0.47
CA ARG A 99 -10.37 -22.63 0.43
C ARG A 99 -9.38 -22.87 1.57
N GLN A 100 -8.18 -22.30 1.50
CA GLN A 100 -7.14 -22.41 2.52
C GLN A 100 -7.17 -21.21 3.48
N TRP A 101 -7.85 -20.12 3.13
CA TRP A 101 -8.09 -19.01 4.04
C TRP A 101 -9.23 -19.41 5.00
N PRO A 102 -9.08 -19.16 6.31
CA PRO A 102 -10.09 -19.51 7.32
C PRO A 102 -11.34 -18.64 7.25
#